data_AF-A0A2V8NBU7-F1
#
_entry.id   AF-A0A2V8NBU7-F1
#
_cell.length_a   1.000
_cell.length_b   1.000
_cell.length_c   1.000
_cell.angle_alpha   90.00
_cell.angle_beta   90.00
_cell.angle_gamma   90.00
#
_symmetry.space_group_name_H-M   'P 1'
#
loop_
_entity.id
_entity.type
_entity.pdbx_description
1 polymer ?
#
loop_
_entity_poly.entity_id
_entity_poly.type
_entity_poly.pdbx_seq_one_letter_code
_entity_poly.pdbx_strand_id
1 'polypeptide(L)'
;MRTILTVGLALMLPMSAWTQTTATVVYREGRAVVDNAGNLLVFDEGRSTTGVTVTGLRHSFYAPSTRVTVQHPGTTANIQTVTYDAALQVIGVGSSAIYAIATVYTVSGTSVTSTSTLIAIKGGQALPAALSGFPSLALTSPVDARVGPSDYISLITEPDQTSTTTARTARVVHFNGTSFDSTSSGTLP
;
A
#
# COMPACT_ATOMS: atom_id res chain seq x y z
N MET A 1 14.27 -48.91 53.55
CA MET A 1 13.71 -48.67 52.19
C MET A 1 12.45 -47.81 52.34
N ARG A 2 12.44 -46.64 51.68
CA ARG A 2 11.27 -45.89 51.12
C ARG A 2 10.15 -45.44 52.09
N THR A 3 9.62 -44.22 52.08
CA THR A 3 9.83 -42.98 51.29
C THR A 3 9.07 -41.87 52.03
N ILE A 4 9.68 -40.70 52.21
CA ILE A 4 9.01 -39.49 52.71
C ILE A 4 8.19 -38.91 51.55
N LEU A 5 6.87 -38.74 51.72
CA LEU A 5 6.01 -38.09 50.75
C LEU A 5 5.83 -36.62 51.14
N THR A 6 6.49 -35.73 50.40
CA THR A 6 6.36 -34.27 50.54
C THR A 6 5.19 -33.80 49.67
N VAL A 7 4.19 -33.17 50.28
CA VAL A 7 3.09 -32.53 49.56
C VAL A 7 3.57 -31.16 49.07
N GLY A 8 3.86 -31.05 47.78
CA GLY A 8 4.16 -29.79 47.12
C GLY A 8 2.87 -29.09 46.70
N LEU A 9 2.51 -28.00 47.40
CA LEU A 9 1.40 -27.13 47.04
C LEU A 9 1.86 -26.18 45.92
N ALA A 10 1.48 -26.45 44.68
CA ALA A 10 1.73 -25.55 43.55
C ALA A 10 0.68 -24.42 43.56
N LEU A 11 1.10 -23.22 43.96
CA LEU A 11 0.32 -22.00 43.74
C LEU A 11 0.19 -21.74 42.23
N MET A 12 -1.00 -22.01 41.66
CA MET A 12 -1.37 -21.50 40.35
C MET A 12 -1.64 -20.00 40.48
N LEU A 13 -0.67 -19.17 40.13
CA LEU A 13 -0.90 -17.75 39.91
C LEU A 13 -1.73 -17.60 38.61
N PRO A 14 -2.84 -16.86 38.61
CA PRO A 14 -3.52 -16.52 37.37
C PRO A 14 -2.59 -15.62 36.55
N MET A 15 -2.04 -16.17 35.46
CA MET A 15 -1.50 -15.35 34.39
C MET A 15 -2.66 -14.50 33.88
N SER A 16 -2.63 -13.21 34.22
CA SER A 16 -3.48 -12.22 33.57
C SER A 16 -3.10 -12.23 32.09
N ALA A 17 -3.90 -12.93 31.29
CA ALA A 17 -3.82 -12.80 29.84
C ALA A 17 -4.11 -11.33 29.54
N TRP A 18 -3.06 -10.60 29.19
CA TRP A 18 -3.23 -9.34 28.50
C TRP A 18 -3.94 -9.68 27.21
N THR A 19 -5.25 -9.46 27.19
CA THR A 19 -6.02 -9.39 25.96
C THR A 19 -5.41 -8.25 25.16
N GLN A 20 -4.54 -8.59 24.21
CA GLN A 20 -4.15 -7.67 23.16
C GLN A 20 -5.43 -7.35 22.40
N THR A 21 -6.02 -6.19 22.66
CA THR A 21 -7.15 -5.69 21.91
C THR A 21 -6.70 -5.57 20.47
N THR A 22 -7.06 -6.54 19.63
CA THR A 22 -6.82 -6.50 18.19
C THR A 22 -7.53 -5.26 17.69
N ALA A 23 -6.74 -4.27 17.30
CA ALA A 23 -7.31 -3.00 16.94
C ALA A 23 -8.07 -3.14 15.61
N THR A 24 -9.39 -3.00 15.66
CA THR A 24 -10.27 -3.18 14.50
C THR A 24 -10.06 -2.06 13.50
N VAL A 25 -9.31 -2.31 12.42
CA VAL A 25 -9.23 -1.38 11.29
C VAL A 25 -10.59 -1.38 10.59
N VAL A 26 -11.28 -0.24 10.63
CA VAL A 26 -12.51 -0.03 9.87
C VAL A 26 -12.11 0.44 8.47
N TYR A 27 -12.42 -0.39 7.48
CA TYR A 27 -12.23 -0.05 6.08
C TYR A 27 -13.47 0.64 5.53
N ARG A 28 -13.28 1.68 4.73
CA ARG A 28 -14.31 2.32 3.92
C ARG A 28 -14.19 1.84 2.49
N GLU A 29 -15.32 1.81 1.78
CA GLU A 29 -15.33 1.56 0.35
C GLU A 29 -14.41 2.57 -0.34
N GLY A 30 -13.43 2.07 -1.08
CA GLY A 30 -12.56 2.88 -1.92
C GLY A 30 -12.90 2.68 -3.39
N ARG A 31 -11.98 2.11 -4.14
CA ARG A 31 -12.11 1.95 -5.59
C ARG A 31 -12.22 0.49 -6.00
N ALA A 32 -13.05 0.19 -7.00
CA ALA A 32 -13.06 -1.10 -7.68
C ALA A 32 -12.59 -0.95 -9.13
N VAL A 33 -11.85 -1.94 -9.63
CA VAL A 33 -11.41 -2.04 -11.03
C VAL A 33 -11.45 -3.49 -11.49
N VAL A 34 -11.69 -3.70 -12.77
CA VAL A 34 -11.59 -5.01 -13.41
C VAL A 34 -10.34 -5.02 -14.28
N ASP A 35 -9.48 -6.03 -14.13
CA ASP A 35 -8.31 -6.20 -14.99
C ASP A 35 -8.70 -6.82 -16.34
N ASN A 36 -7.73 -6.92 -17.26
CA ASN A 36 -8.01 -7.49 -18.59
C ASN A 36 -8.25 -9.00 -18.61
N ALA A 37 -7.96 -9.69 -17.50
CA ALA A 37 -8.30 -11.10 -17.33
C ALA A 37 -9.70 -11.28 -16.72
N GLY A 38 -10.43 -10.18 -16.43
CA GLY A 38 -11.75 -10.21 -15.85
C GLY A 38 -11.75 -10.39 -14.33
N ASN A 39 -10.61 -10.24 -13.66
CA ASN A 39 -10.55 -10.27 -12.21
C ASN A 39 -11.05 -8.93 -11.65
N LEU A 40 -11.92 -8.99 -10.64
CA LEU A 40 -12.34 -7.81 -9.88
C LEU A 40 -11.34 -7.56 -8.77
N LEU A 41 -10.79 -6.35 -8.73
CA LEU A 41 -9.96 -5.87 -7.63
C LEU A 41 -10.68 -4.73 -6.91
N VAL A 42 -10.82 -4.88 -5.59
CA VAL A 42 -11.42 -3.89 -4.69
C VAL A 42 -10.33 -3.36 -3.76
N PHE A 43 -10.21 -2.04 -3.69
CA PHE A 43 -9.24 -1.30 -2.89
C PHE A 43 -10.03 -0.56 -1.81
N ASP A 44 -10.11 -1.14 -0.62
CA ASP A 44 -10.76 -0.50 0.51
C ASP A 44 -9.75 0.34 1.30
N GLU A 45 -10.14 1.56 1.62
CA GLU A 45 -9.30 2.50 2.35
C GLU A 45 -9.46 2.29 3.86
N GLY A 46 -8.34 2.17 4.55
CA GLY A 46 -8.25 2.07 5.99
C GLY A 46 -7.36 3.15 6.57
N ARG A 47 -7.41 3.29 7.90
CA ARG A 47 -6.39 4.02 8.66
C ARG A 47 -5.97 3.15 9.82
N SER A 48 -4.70 3.31 10.21
CA SER A 48 -4.21 2.78 11.47
C SER A 48 -5.15 3.20 12.59
N THR A 49 -5.45 2.25 13.48
CA THR A 49 -6.18 2.47 14.73
C THR A 49 -5.29 3.09 15.79
N THR A 50 -3.97 2.94 15.66
CA THR A 50 -2.98 3.58 16.53
C THR A 50 -2.47 4.85 15.84
N GLY A 51 -2.86 5.99 16.39
CA GLY A 51 -2.31 7.28 15.98
C GLY A 51 -0.94 7.50 16.59
N VAL A 52 -0.02 8.07 15.81
CA VAL A 52 1.28 8.52 16.30
C VAL A 52 1.18 9.99 16.67
N THR A 53 1.50 10.32 17.93
CA THR A 53 1.60 11.72 18.35
C THR A 53 2.85 12.33 17.73
N VAL A 54 2.64 13.24 16.79
CA VAL A 54 3.71 13.99 16.15
C VAL A 54 3.99 15.22 17.02
N THR A 55 5.20 15.34 17.54
CA THR A 55 5.57 16.50 18.36
C THR A 55 5.36 17.79 17.55
N GLY A 56 4.57 18.74 18.07
CA GLY A 56 4.23 19.99 17.37
C GLY A 56 2.90 19.98 16.59
N LEU A 57 2.26 18.83 16.37
CA LEU A 57 0.89 18.77 15.87
C LEU A 57 -0.12 18.72 17.03
N ARG A 58 -1.26 19.40 16.87
CA ARG A 58 -2.37 19.34 17.84
C ARG A 58 -3.18 18.03 17.75
N HIS A 59 -2.85 17.15 16.81
CA HIS A 59 -3.57 15.91 16.55
C HIS A 59 -2.61 14.76 16.27
N SER A 60 -3.03 13.54 16.60
CA SER A 60 -2.32 12.32 16.23
C SER A 60 -2.41 12.07 14.72
N PHE A 61 -1.31 11.63 14.13
CA PHE A 61 -1.27 11.17 12.75
C PHE A 61 -1.69 9.70 12.69
N TYR A 62 -2.68 9.38 11.84
CA TYR A 62 -3.13 8.01 11.61
C TYR A 62 -2.71 7.61 10.19
N ALA A 63 -1.69 6.75 10.10
CA ALA A 63 -1.16 6.30 8.81
C ALA A 63 -2.25 5.59 7.99
N PRO A 64 -2.36 5.86 6.68
CA PRO A 64 -3.31 5.17 5.82
C PRO A 64 -2.88 3.71 5.60
N SER A 65 -3.88 2.85 5.41
CA SER A 65 -3.69 1.48 4.94
C SER A 65 -4.67 1.19 3.81
N THR A 66 -4.37 0.22 2.96
CA THR A 66 -5.27 -0.21 1.90
C THR A 66 -5.44 -1.72 1.94
N ARG A 67 -6.69 -2.18 2.02
CA ARG A 67 -7.02 -3.60 1.87
C ARG A 67 -7.38 -3.86 0.42
N VAL A 68 -6.59 -4.70 -0.23
CA VAL A 68 -6.84 -5.12 -1.61
C VAL A 68 -7.47 -6.49 -1.57
N THR A 69 -8.64 -6.61 -2.19
CA THR A 69 -9.35 -7.87 -2.37
C THR A 69 -9.40 -8.19 -3.86
N VAL A 70 -8.99 -9.40 -4.24
CA VAL A 70 -9.06 -9.91 -5.61
C VAL A 70 -10.08 -11.02 -5.67
N GLN A 71 -11.00 -10.93 -6.61
CA GLN A 71 -11.93 -11.99 -6.95
C GLN A 71 -11.72 -12.42 -8.40
N HIS A 72 -11.41 -13.69 -8.59
CA HIS A 72 -11.26 -14.29 -9.91
C HIS A 72 -12.62 -14.62 -10.55
N PRO A 73 -12.76 -14.52 -11.88
CA PRO A 73 -14.01 -14.84 -12.56
C PRO A 73 -14.38 -16.32 -12.38
N GLY A 74 -15.68 -16.57 -12.24
CA GLY A 74 -16.21 -17.93 -12.15
C GLY A 74 -16.04 -18.63 -10.79
N THR A 75 -15.39 -18.00 -9.81
CA THR A 75 -15.23 -18.58 -8.47
C THR A 75 -15.50 -17.55 -7.38
N THR A 76 -16.51 -17.80 -6.54
CA THR A 76 -16.72 -17.04 -5.30
C THR A 76 -15.82 -17.51 -4.16
N ALA A 77 -15.21 -18.69 -4.30
CA ALA A 77 -14.35 -19.30 -3.27
C ALA A 77 -12.86 -18.91 -3.38
N ASN A 78 -12.43 -18.26 -4.48
CA ASN A 78 -11.03 -17.89 -4.70
C ASN A 78 -10.85 -16.37 -4.54
N ILE A 79 -11.18 -15.89 -3.34
CA ILE A 79 -11.00 -14.50 -2.95
C ILE A 79 -9.68 -14.39 -2.19
N GLN A 80 -8.80 -13.51 -2.66
CA GLN A 80 -7.57 -13.17 -1.95
C GLN A 80 -7.69 -11.79 -1.34
N THR A 81 -7.30 -11.63 -0.09
CA THR A 81 -7.32 -10.34 0.60
C THR A 81 -5.98 -10.10 1.27
N VAL A 82 -5.36 -8.96 0.97
CA VAL A 82 -4.11 -8.51 1.61
C VAL A 82 -4.25 -7.04 2.00
N THR A 83 -3.79 -6.70 3.21
CA THR A 83 -3.70 -5.31 3.65
C THR A 83 -2.25 -4.82 3.53
N TYR A 84 -2.09 -3.63 2.94
CA TYR A 84 -0.82 -2.93 2.85
C TYR A 84 -0.84 -1.67 3.71
N ASP A 85 0.26 -1.39 4.41
CA ASP A 85 0.48 -0.17 5.18
C ASP A 85 0.89 1.02 4.28
N ALA A 86 0.05 1.28 3.29
CA ALA A 86 0.18 2.39 2.35
C ALA A 86 -1.19 2.86 1.86
N ALA A 87 -1.25 4.10 1.40
CA ALA A 87 -2.33 4.55 0.53
C ALA A 87 -2.04 4.05 -0.90
N LEU A 88 -2.97 3.30 -1.51
CA LEU A 88 -2.86 2.88 -2.91
C LEU A 88 -3.83 3.67 -3.78
N GLN A 89 -3.28 4.57 -4.61
CA GLN A 89 -4.04 5.31 -5.60
C GLN A 89 -3.93 4.61 -6.95
N VAL A 90 -4.98 3.92 -7.38
CA VAL A 90 -5.02 3.35 -8.73
C VAL A 90 -4.99 4.49 -9.76
N ILE A 91 -4.12 4.40 -10.76
CA ILE A 91 -3.98 5.41 -11.83
C ILE A 91 -4.57 4.92 -13.15
N GLY A 92 -4.76 3.61 -13.32
CA GLY A 92 -5.43 3.03 -14.48
C GLY A 92 -5.16 1.53 -14.64
N VAL A 93 -5.78 0.96 -15.67
CA VAL A 93 -5.63 -0.44 -16.06
C VAL A 93 -4.99 -0.45 -17.45
N GLY A 94 -3.83 -1.08 -17.61
CA GLY A 94 -3.22 -1.28 -18.92
C GLY A 94 -3.39 -2.71 -19.42
N SER A 95 -2.74 -3.06 -20.53
CA SER A 95 -2.80 -4.38 -21.17
C SER A 95 -2.36 -5.51 -20.24
N SER A 96 -1.35 -5.27 -19.40
CA SER A 96 -0.68 -6.33 -18.63
C SER A 96 -0.93 -6.27 -17.11
N ALA A 97 -1.31 -5.11 -16.58
CA ALA A 97 -1.44 -4.89 -15.14
C ALA A 97 -2.37 -3.72 -14.81
N ILE A 98 -2.78 -3.69 -13.54
CA ILE A 98 -3.34 -2.49 -12.92
C ILE A 98 -2.18 -1.68 -12.35
N TYR A 99 -2.18 -0.38 -12.60
CA TYR A 99 -1.13 0.52 -12.11
C TYR A 99 -1.68 1.37 -10.97
N ALA A 100 -0.88 1.48 -9.91
CA ALA A 100 -1.20 2.31 -8.76
C ALA A 100 0.05 3.02 -8.25
N ILE A 101 -0.15 4.17 -7.60
CA ILE A 101 0.88 4.80 -6.77
C ILE A 101 0.65 4.36 -5.34
N ALA A 102 1.67 3.71 -4.77
CA ALA A 102 1.71 3.33 -3.37
C ALA A 102 2.48 4.40 -2.57
N THR A 103 1.80 5.02 -1.61
CA THR A 103 2.39 6.04 -0.74
C THR A 103 2.49 5.51 0.69
N VAL A 104 3.71 5.27 1.14
CA VAL A 104 4.04 4.85 2.50
C VAL A 104 4.37 6.10 3.32
N TYR A 105 3.81 6.21 4.51
CA TYR A 105 4.08 7.32 5.43
C TYR A 105 4.94 6.84 6.60
N THR A 106 5.98 7.60 6.94
CA THR A 106 6.86 7.31 8.06
C THR A 106 6.90 8.50 9.00
N VAL A 107 6.67 8.24 10.29
CA VAL A 107 6.73 9.26 11.34
C VAL A 107 8.09 9.17 12.03
N SER A 108 8.81 10.29 12.08
CA SER A 108 10.07 10.42 12.81
C SER A 108 10.03 11.70 13.66
N GLY A 109 9.86 11.53 14.98
CA GLY A 109 9.74 12.64 15.93
C GLY A 109 8.56 13.58 15.62
N THR A 110 8.88 14.81 15.21
CA THR A 110 7.93 15.87 14.83
C THR A 110 7.52 15.82 13.35
N SER A 111 8.09 14.92 12.56
CA SER A 111 8.00 14.96 11.10
C SER A 111 7.28 13.74 10.54
N VAL A 112 6.36 13.97 9.62
CA VAL A 112 5.76 12.93 8.77
C VAL A 112 6.40 13.04 7.40
N THR A 113 7.01 11.96 6.95
CA THR A 113 7.59 11.82 5.61
C THR A 113 6.76 10.83 4.81
N SER A 114 6.84 10.91 3.49
CA SER A 114 6.17 9.95 2.62
C SER A 114 7.08 9.53 1.49
N THR A 115 6.99 8.26 1.10
CA THR A 115 7.67 7.69 -0.06
C THR A 115 6.62 7.16 -1.01
N SER A 116 6.64 7.65 -2.25
CA SER A 116 5.71 7.24 -3.31
C SER A 116 6.41 6.31 -4.30
N THR A 117 5.73 5.24 -4.68
CA THR A 117 6.24 4.24 -5.62
C THR A 117 5.16 3.88 -6.62
N LEU A 118 5.45 3.94 -7.91
CA LEU A 118 4.58 3.37 -8.93
C LEU A 118 4.70 1.84 -8.86
N ILE A 119 3.58 1.13 -8.76
CA ILE A 119 3.52 -0.33 -8.69
C ILE A 119 2.67 -0.90 -9.83
N ALA A 120 3.01 -2.11 -10.28
CA ALA A 120 2.19 -2.90 -11.19
C ALA A 120 1.59 -4.11 -10.45
N ILE A 121 0.26 -4.17 -10.42
CA ILE A 121 -0.51 -5.28 -9.86
C ILE A 121 -0.92 -6.18 -11.03
N LYS A 122 -0.24 -7.32 -11.17
CA LYS A 122 -0.46 -8.24 -12.29
C LYS A 122 -1.71 -9.08 -12.05
N GLY A 123 -2.59 -9.09 -13.05
CA GLY A 123 -3.76 -9.97 -13.07
C GLY A 123 -3.35 -11.43 -13.09
N GLY A 124 -4.16 -12.29 -12.46
CA GLY A 124 -3.93 -13.74 -12.41
C GLY A 124 -2.72 -14.18 -11.56
N GLN A 125 -2.04 -13.27 -10.88
CA GLN A 125 -1.01 -13.59 -9.89
C GLN A 125 -1.54 -13.38 -8.48
N ALA A 126 -1.01 -14.14 -7.52
CA ALA A 126 -1.36 -13.94 -6.13
C ALA A 126 -0.87 -12.56 -5.63
N LEU A 127 -1.66 -11.90 -4.80
CA LEU A 127 -1.22 -10.67 -4.15
C LEU A 127 0.02 -10.95 -3.28
N PRO A 128 1.13 -10.20 -3.43
CA PRO A 128 2.29 -10.34 -2.57
C PRO A 128 1.95 -10.00 -1.11
N ALA A 129 2.65 -10.62 -0.16
CA ALA A 129 2.47 -10.33 1.27
C ALA A 129 2.94 -8.92 1.67
N ALA A 130 3.74 -8.25 0.84
CA ALA A 130 4.30 -6.92 1.10
C ALA A 130 4.43 -6.11 -0.19
N LEU A 131 4.43 -4.77 -0.07
CA LEU A 131 4.53 -3.85 -1.22
C LEU A 131 5.80 -4.06 -2.07
N SER A 132 6.90 -4.50 -1.45
CA SER A 132 8.16 -4.79 -2.14
C SER A 132 8.09 -5.99 -3.08
N GLY A 133 7.04 -6.81 -2.99
CA GLY A 133 6.80 -7.92 -3.91
C GLY A 133 6.22 -7.49 -5.26
N PHE A 134 5.76 -6.24 -5.40
CA PHE A 134 5.30 -5.72 -6.68
C PHE A 134 6.47 -5.25 -7.55
N PRO A 135 6.41 -5.47 -8.88
CA PRO A 135 7.17 -4.67 -9.82
C PRO A 135 6.92 -3.20 -9.56
N SER A 136 8.00 -2.43 -9.42
CA SER A 136 7.90 -1.08 -8.88
C SER A 136 8.94 -0.11 -9.45
N LEU A 137 8.61 1.17 -9.40
CA LEU A 137 9.47 2.28 -9.76
C LEU A 137 9.32 3.38 -8.71
N ALA A 138 10.43 3.72 -8.05
CA ALA A 138 10.45 4.80 -7.07
C ALA A 138 10.13 6.15 -7.73
N LEU A 139 9.27 6.94 -7.08
CA LEU A 139 8.93 8.30 -7.49
C LEU A 139 9.68 9.28 -6.59
N THR A 140 10.52 10.12 -7.19
CA THR A 140 11.37 11.07 -6.45
C THR A 140 10.65 12.36 -6.07
N SER A 141 9.44 12.56 -6.58
CA SER A 141 8.57 13.71 -6.30
C SER A 141 7.11 13.29 -6.52
N PRO A 142 6.12 14.07 -6.00
CA PRO A 142 4.72 13.91 -6.39
C PRO A 142 4.55 14.03 -7.90
N VAL A 143 3.69 13.20 -8.48
CA VAL A 143 3.43 13.17 -9.93
C VAL A 143 1.94 13.00 -10.21
N ASP A 144 1.44 13.70 -11.22
CA ASP A 144 0.21 13.33 -11.92
C ASP A 144 0.55 12.20 -12.88
N ALA A 145 -0.11 11.06 -12.69
CA ALA A 145 0.17 9.84 -13.43
C ALA A 145 -1.06 9.36 -14.19
N ARG A 146 -0.87 9.02 -15.47
CA ARG A 146 -1.93 8.52 -16.34
C ARG A 146 -1.46 7.33 -17.15
N VAL A 147 -2.32 6.32 -17.23
CA VAL A 147 -2.09 5.12 -18.04
C VAL A 147 -2.52 5.41 -19.46
N GLY A 148 -1.58 5.27 -20.38
CA GLY A 148 -1.78 5.29 -21.82
C GLY A 148 -1.97 3.89 -22.40
N PRO A 149 -2.06 3.78 -23.73
CA PRO A 149 -2.19 2.50 -24.40
C PRO A 149 -0.93 1.64 -24.21
N SER A 150 -1.08 0.32 -24.33
CA SER A 150 0.03 -0.66 -24.33
C SER A 150 0.99 -0.52 -23.14
N ASP A 151 0.45 -0.35 -21.92
CA ASP A 151 1.25 -0.30 -20.68
C ASP A 151 2.27 0.84 -20.60
N TYR A 152 2.06 1.92 -21.36
CA TYR A 152 2.78 3.18 -21.19
C TYR A 152 2.11 4.02 -20.10
N ILE A 153 2.91 4.64 -19.23
CA ILE A 153 2.45 5.52 -18.16
C ILE A 153 3.17 6.87 -18.30
N SER A 154 2.38 7.93 -18.43
CA SER A 154 2.91 9.30 -18.35
C SER A 154 2.95 9.73 -16.89
N LEU A 155 4.08 10.24 -16.44
CA LEU A 155 4.32 10.81 -15.13
C LEU A 155 4.71 12.27 -15.31
N ILE A 156 3.97 13.18 -14.70
CA ILE A 156 4.27 14.62 -14.76
C ILE A 156 4.42 15.11 -13.33
N THR A 157 5.58 15.66 -12.98
CA THR A 157 5.78 16.20 -11.63
C THR A 157 4.73 17.27 -11.33
N GLU A 158 4.12 17.16 -10.17
CA GLU A 158 3.22 18.19 -9.69
C GLU A 158 4.05 19.42 -9.27
N PRO A 159 3.55 20.65 -9.51
CA PRO A 159 4.21 21.83 -9.01
C PRO A 159 4.24 21.78 -7.48
N ASP A 160 5.43 21.92 -6.90
CA ASP A 160 5.54 22.19 -5.48
C ASP A 160 4.98 23.60 -5.23
N GLN A 161 3.87 23.70 -4.49
CA GLN A 161 3.23 24.98 -4.20
C GLN A 161 4.12 25.94 -3.41
N THR A 162 5.23 25.45 -2.84
CA THR A 162 6.23 26.26 -2.13
C THR A 162 7.40 26.68 -3.01
N SER A 163 7.50 26.17 -4.23
CA SER A 163 8.58 26.45 -5.17
C SER A 163 8.18 27.51 -6.19
N THR A 164 9.06 28.49 -6.43
CA THR A 164 8.93 29.47 -7.52
C THR A 164 9.31 28.89 -8.88
N THR A 165 9.73 27.61 -8.91
CA THR A 165 10.19 26.93 -10.11
C THR A 165 9.00 26.29 -10.82
N THR A 166 8.65 26.81 -12.00
CA THR A 166 7.53 26.30 -12.82
C THR A 166 7.90 25.06 -13.63
N ALA A 167 9.20 24.70 -13.69
CA ALA A 167 9.68 23.60 -14.52
C ALA A 167 9.12 22.26 -14.02
N ARG A 168 8.23 21.66 -14.81
CA ARG A 168 7.70 20.32 -14.56
C ARG A 168 8.54 19.32 -15.32
N THR A 169 8.78 18.15 -14.76
CA THR A 169 9.41 17.04 -15.50
C THR A 169 8.32 16.11 -15.97
N ALA A 170 8.25 15.87 -17.28
CA ALA A 170 7.47 14.81 -17.87
C ALA A 170 8.36 13.60 -18.13
N ARG A 171 7.86 12.43 -17.76
CA ARG A 171 8.52 11.15 -18.01
C ARG A 171 7.49 10.16 -18.53
N VAL A 172 7.86 9.39 -19.54
CA VAL A 172 7.08 8.24 -19.99
C VAL A 172 7.83 6.99 -19.59
N VAL A 173 7.12 6.10 -18.89
CA VAL A 173 7.63 4.78 -18.52
C VAL A 173 6.77 3.71 -19.16
N HIS A 174 7.37 2.57 -19.47
CA HIS A 174 6.69 1.41 -20.05
C HIS A 174 6.86 0.22 -19.13
N PHE A 175 5.77 -0.48 -18.82
CA PHE A 175 5.85 -1.73 -18.08
C PHE A 175 6.00 -2.91 -19.05
N ASN A 176 7.16 -3.57 -19.02
CA ASN A 176 7.49 -4.67 -19.93
C ASN A 176 6.93 -6.04 -19.49
N GLY A 177 6.06 -6.07 -18.48
CA GLY A 177 5.54 -7.29 -17.86
C GLY A 177 6.31 -7.74 -16.60
N THR A 178 7.49 -7.18 -16.35
CA THR A 178 8.33 -7.51 -15.18
C THR A 178 8.93 -6.29 -14.48
N SER A 179 9.25 -5.22 -15.20
CA SER A 179 9.83 -3.99 -14.67
C SER A 179 9.28 -2.77 -15.41
N PHE A 180 9.53 -1.58 -14.84
CA PHE A 180 9.29 -0.32 -15.51
C PHE A 180 10.56 0.19 -16.17
N ASP A 181 10.50 0.35 -17.49
CA ASP A 181 11.59 0.93 -18.27
C ASP A 181 11.30 2.40 -18.54
N SER A 182 12.32 3.26 -18.38
CA SER A 182 12.19 4.67 -18.77
C SER A 182 12.30 4.79 -20.28
N THR A 183 11.23 5.23 -20.94
CA THR A 183 11.24 5.40 -22.40
C THR A 183 11.70 6.80 -22.79
N SER A 184 11.23 7.83 -22.08
CA SER A 184 11.60 9.21 -22.36
C SER A 184 11.42 10.11 -21.14
N SER A 185 12.15 11.22 -21.12
CA SER A 185 12.01 12.29 -20.11
C SER A 185 12.32 13.65 -20.72
N GLY A 186 11.62 14.68 -20.26
CA GLY A 186 11.85 16.06 -20.67
C GLY A 186 11.25 17.05 -19.69
N THR A 187 11.63 18.31 -19.81
CA THR A 187 11.07 19.42 -19.05
C THR A 187 9.90 20.01 -19.81
N LEU A 188 8.78 20.23 -19.11
CA LEU A 188 7.63 21.00 -19.57
C LEU A 188 7.70 22.42 -18.99
N PRO A 189 7.22 23.43 -19.74
CA PRO A 189 7.05 24.78 -19.23
C PRO A 189 6.04 24.87 -18.09
#